data_AF-A0A2S7C2F5-F1
#
_entry.id   AF-A0A2S7C2F5-F1
#
_cell.length_a   1.000
_cell.length_b   1.000
_cell.length_c   1.000
_cell.angle_alpha   90.00
_cell.angle_beta   90.00
_cell.angle_gamma   90.00
#
_symmetry.space_group_name_H-M   'P 1'
#
loop_
_entity.id
_entity.type
_entity.pdbx_description
1 polymer ?
#
loop_
_entity_poly.entity_id
_entity_poly.type
_entity_poly.pdbx_seq_one_letter_code
_entity_poly.pdbx_strand_id
1 'polypeptide(L)'
;METKLVIYRLNSKRSAQLKYRQSGAVLYVALIMLILLALIGIAGMQVTSLQERMAFNYRSTNVAFQNAERLARSTECGVENLVNRTNVGGCDAISDIKVCDQVFDATSWAMGLKPNIGPNKNVRLLGPCISGNSSLGMGEAVNEDPNPVYQVTAYNADGVDSDAADAAVDTIFRP
;
A
#
# COMPACT_ATOMS: atom_id res chain seq x y z
N MET A 1 -0.96 25.72 106.26
CA MET A 1 -1.37 25.74 104.85
C MET A 1 -0.62 24.62 104.15
N GLU A 2 -1.19 23.42 104.11
CA GLU A 2 -0.63 22.29 103.36
C GLU A 2 -1.41 22.14 102.05
N THR A 3 -0.74 22.36 100.92
CA THR A 3 -1.30 22.13 99.59
C THR A 3 -1.05 20.69 99.18
N LYS A 4 -2.08 19.84 99.28
CA LYS A 4 -2.05 18.48 98.72
C LYS A 4 -2.18 18.55 97.20
N LEU A 5 -1.11 18.17 96.49
CA LEU A 5 -1.09 17.92 95.06
C LEU A 5 -1.74 16.56 94.78
N VAL A 6 -2.96 16.55 94.20
CA VAL A 6 -3.64 15.33 93.77
C VAL A 6 -3.19 15.00 92.34
N ILE A 7 -2.39 13.93 92.21
CA ILE A 7 -1.98 13.39 90.91
C ILE A 7 -3.11 12.52 90.35
N TYR A 8 -3.73 12.94 89.26
CA TYR A 8 -4.69 12.12 88.52
C TYR A 8 -3.97 11.10 87.63
N ARG A 9 -4.17 9.79 87.87
CA ARG A 9 -3.79 8.72 86.93
C ARG A 9 -4.76 8.70 85.75
N LEU A 10 -4.30 9.06 84.55
CA LEU A 10 -5.01 8.77 83.30
C LEU A 10 -4.82 7.28 82.96
N ASN A 11 -5.89 6.51 83.04
CA ASN A 11 -5.92 5.10 82.66
C ASN A 11 -5.98 5.00 81.13
N SER A 12 -4.82 4.81 80.49
CA SER A 12 -4.73 4.57 79.05
C SER A 12 -5.30 3.18 78.73
N LYS A 13 -6.55 3.12 78.27
CA LYS A 13 -7.09 1.93 77.62
C LYS A 13 -6.32 1.71 76.33
N ARG A 14 -5.27 0.88 76.37
CA ARG A 14 -4.64 0.35 75.16
C ARG A 14 -5.66 -0.52 74.45
N SER A 15 -6.27 0.02 73.40
CA SER A 15 -7.04 -0.74 72.43
C SER A 15 -6.13 -1.83 71.88
N ALA A 16 -6.39 -3.08 72.26
CA ALA A 16 -5.73 -4.22 71.65
C ALA A 16 -6.14 -4.24 70.17
N GLN A 17 -5.26 -3.73 69.31
CA GLN A 17 -5.35 -3.89 67.86
C GLN A 17 -5.28 -5.40 67.59
N LEU A 18 -6.44 -6.02 67.37
CA LEU A 18 -6.54 -7.37 66.81
C LEU A 18 -5.80 -7.35 65.47
N LYS A 19 -4.55 -7.81 65.48
CA LYS A 19 -3.80 -8.11 64.25
C LYS A 19 -4.52 -9.28 63.59
N TYR A 20 -5.48 -8.96 62.72
CA TYR A 20 -6.05 -9.92 61.80
C TYR A 20 -4.88 -10.45 60.98
N ARG A 21 -4.49 -11.71 61.23
CA ARG A 21 -3.46 -12.39 60.46
C ARG A 21 -4.04 -12.55 59.06
N GLN A 22 -3.76 -11.60 58.16
CA GLN A 22 -4.14 -11.72 56.76
C GLN A 22 -3.41 -12.92 56.17
N SER A 23 -4.15 -14.02 56.06
CA SER A 23 -3.72 -15.28 55.50
C SER A 23 -3.72 -15.17 53.97
N GLY A 24 -2.56 -14.93 53.36
CA GLY A 24 -2.10 -15.39 52.03
C GLY A 24 -2.95 -15.17 50.77
N ALA A 25 -4.21 -14.75 50.87
CA ALA A 25 -5.18 -14.77 49.77
C ALA A 25 -4.98 -13.62 48.77
N VAL A 26 -4.40 -12.51 49.21
CA VAL A 26 -4.15 -11.33 48.37
C VAL A 26 -3.23 -11.66 47.20
N LEU A 27 -2.17 -12.44 47.43
CA LEU A 27 -1.24 -12.84 46.36
C LEU A 27 -1.96 -13.66 45.29
N TYR A 28 -2.84 -14.58 45.70
CA TYR A 28 -3.58 -15.45 44.80
C TYR A 28 -4.58 -14.67 43.94
N VAL A 29 -5.34 -13.75 44.56
CA VAL A 29 -6.28 -12.88 43.85
C VAL A 29 -5.55 -11.93 42.90
N ALA A 30 -4.42 -11.35 43.33
CA ALA A 30 -3.60 -10.48 42.48
C ALA A 30 -3.06 -11.23 41.26
N LEU A 31 -2.62 -12.48 41.43
CA LEU A 31 -2.13 -13.31 40.33
C LEU A 31 -3.24 -13.64 39.33
N ILE A 32 -4.43 -14.01 39.81
CA ILE A 32 -5.60 -14.22 38.94
C ILE A 32 -5.92 -12.95 38.15
N MET A 33 -5.99 -11.79 38.81
CA MET A 33 -6.27 -10.52 38.14
C MET A 33 -5.20 -10.16 37.10
N LEU A 34 -3.92 -10.38 37.39
CA LEU A 34 -2.83 -10.14 36.45
C LEU A 34 -2.98 -11.03 35.21
N ILE A 35 -3.28 -12.32 35.39
CA ILE A 35 -3.53 -13.25 34.27
C ILE A 35 -4.73 -12.79 33.44
N LEU A 36 -5.84 -12.39 34.06
CA LEU A 36 -7.01 -11.92 33.34
C LEU A 36 -6.70 -10.67 32.49
N LEU A 37 -5.99 -9.69 33.06
CA LEU A 37 -5.56 -8.50 32.34
C LEU A 37 -4.61 -8.84 31.17
N ALA A 38 -3.69 -9.78 31.39
CA ALA A 38 -2.78 -10.24 30.34
C ALA A 38 -3.52 -10.89 29.17
N LEU A 39 -4.51 -11.76 29.46
CA LEU A 39 -5.30 -12.44 28.42
C LEU A 39 -6.15 -11.44 27.61
N ILE A 40 -6.77 -10.46 28.27
CA ILE A 40 -7.52 -9.40 27.59
C ILE A 40 -6.58 -8.56 26.71
N GLY A 41 -5.38 -8.26 27.20
CA GLY A 41 -4.35 -7.55 26.45
C GLY A 41 -3.94 -8.30 25.17
N ILE A 42 -3.69 -9.60 25.26
CA ILE A 42 -3.32 -10.44 24.11
C ILE A 42 -4.46 -10.50 23.07
N ALA A 43 -5.71 -10.69 23.52
CA ALA A 43 -6.86 -10.71 22.63
C ALA A 43 -7.03 -9.38 21.87
N GLY A 44 -6.81 -8.24 22.54
CA GLY A 44 -6.81 -6.93 21.90
C GLY A 44 -5.72 -6.77 20.82
N MET A 45 -4.50 -7.28 21.08
CA MET A 45 -3.38 -7.22 20.13
C MET A 45 -3.63 -8.04 18.85
N GLN A 46 -4.42 -9.11 18.92
CA GLN A 46 -4.72 -9.93 17.73
C GLN A 46 -5.54 -9.14 16.71
N VAL A 47 -6.53 -8.37 17.17
CA VAL A 47 -7.37 -7.54 16.28
C VAL A 47 -6.54 -6.43 15.64
N THR A 48 -5.67 -5.77 16.42
CA THR A 48 -4.80 -4.72 15.89
C THR A 48 -3.83 -5.26 14.84
N SER A 49 -3.29 -6.47 15.04
CA SER A 49 -2.40 -7.09 14.06
C SER A 49 -3.10 -7.41 12.73
N LEU A 50 -4.37 -7.86 12.77
CA LEU A 50 -5.16 -8.09 11.56
C LEU A 50 -5.43 -6.78 10.81
N GLN A 51 -5.78 -5.71 11.53
CA GLN A 51 -6.00 -4.40 10.95
C GLN A 51 -4.72 -3.82 10.34
N GLU A 52 -3.57 -4.01 10.99
CA GLU A 52 -2.27 -3.59 10.48
C GLU A 52 -1.93 -4.28 9.16
N ARG A 53 -2.12 -5.61 9.07
CA ARG A 53 -1.88 -6.36 7.84
C ARG A 53 -2.79 -5.93 6.70
N MET A 54 -4.06 -5.64 7.00
CA MET A 54 -5.01 -5.11 6.02
C MET A 54 -4.60 -3.72 5.53
N ALA A 55 -4.22 -2.82 6.45
CA ALA A 55 -3.75 -1.49 6.11
C ALA A 55 -2.45 -1.54 5.29
N PHE A 56 -1.55 -2.46 5.62
CA PHE A 56 -0.31 -2.67 4.87
C PHE A 56 -0.58 -3.15 3.43
N ASN A 57 -1.41 -4.19 3.26
CA ASN A 57 -1.77 -4.69 1.93
C ASN A 57 -2.48 -3.63 1.08
N TYR A 58 -3.41 -2.89 1.68
CA TYR A 58 -4.09 -1.78 1.00
C TYR A 58 -3.12 -0.68 0.58
N ARG A 59 -2.15 -0.33 1.42
CA ARG A 59 -1.12 0.66 1.07
C ARG A 59 -0.22 0.16 -0.06
N SER A 60 0.26 -1.07 0.04
CA SER A 60 1.17 -1.71 -0.93
C SER A 60 0.57 -1.75 -2.33
N THR A 61 -0.67 -2.23 -2.45
CA THR A 61 -1.42 -2.24 -3.73
C THR A 61 -1.66 -0.85 -4.30
N ASN A 62 -1.99 0.14 -3.47
CA ASN A 62 -2.16 1.52 -3.93
C ASN A 62 -0.86 2.15 -4.42
N VAL A 63 0.27 1.87 -3.77
CA VAL A 63 1.59 2.35 -4.21
C VAL A 63 1.96 1.74 -5.56
N ALA A 64 1.74 0.43 -5.73
CA ALA A 64 1.95 -0.25 -7.00
C ALA A 64 1.12 0.39 -8.13
N PHE A 65 -0.16 0.67 -7.86
CA PHE A 65 -1.05 1.35 -8.82
C PHE A 65 -0.57 2.77 -9.17
N GLN A 66 -0.20 3.58 -8.17
CA GLN A 66 0.34 4.93 -8.41
C GLN A 66 1.66 4.89 -9.20
N ASN A 67 2.49 3.87 -8.98
CA ASN A 67 3.72 3.67 -9.72
C ASN A 67 3.46 3.28 -11.18
N ALA A 68 2.43 2.45 -11.43
CA ALA A 68 1.99 2.10 -12.78
C ALA A 68 1.35 3.30 -13.50
N GLU A 69 0.51 4.09 -12.81
CA GLU A 69 -0.07 5.32 -13.37
C GLU A 69 1.02 6.35 -13.70
N ARG A 70 2.00 6.56 -12.81
CA ARG A 70 3.14 7.45 -13.09
C ARG A 70 3.87 7.03 -14.37
N LEU A 71 4.10 5.72 -14.53
CA LEU A 71 4.74 5.17 -15.72
C LEU A 71 3.88 5.37 -16.97
N ALA A 72 2.56 5.14 -16.88
CA ALA A 72 1.61 5.39 -17.97
C ALA A 72 1.67 6.87 -18.41
N ARG A 73 1.60 7.81 -17.46
CA ARG A 73 1.71 9.26 -17.74
C ARG A 73 3.05 9.66 -18.37
N SER A 74 4.16 9.11 -17.86
CA SER A 74 5.49 9.34 -18.46
C SER A 74 5.56 8.83 -19.90
N THR A 75 4.93 7.68 -20.15
CA THR A 75 4.84 7.04 -21.46
C THR A 75 3.96 7.83 -22.43
N GLU A 76 2.79 8.30 -21.97
CA GLU A 76 1.89 9.18 -22.73
C GLU A 76 2.60 10.48 -23.14
N CYS A 77 3.32 11.14 -22.23
CA CYS A 77 4.14 12.30 -22.57
C CYS A 77 5.24 11.96 -23.59
N GLY A 78 5.84 10.77 -23.49
CA GLY A 78 6.80 10.27 -24.48
C GLY A 78 6.19 10.12 -25.87
N VAL A 79 4.93 9.66 -25.94
CA VAL A 79 4.16 9.57 -27.18
C VAL A 79 3.84 10.97 -27.73
N GLU A 80 3.44 11.92 -26.89
CA GLU A 80 3.25 13.32 -27.31
C GLU A 80 4.53 13.92 -27.92
N ASN A 81 5.68 13.69 -27.29
CA ASN A 81 6.97 14.13 -27.81
C ASN A 81 7.27 13.55 -29.19
N LEU A 82 6.95 12.27 -29.41
CA LEU A 82 7.13 11.64 -30.71
C LEU A 82 6.21 12.24 -31.78
N VAL A 83 4.94 12.46 -31.44
CA VAL A 83 3.92 13.00 -32.37
C VAL A 83 4.23 14.46 -32.72
N ASN A 84 4.54 15.29 -31.73
CA ASN A 84 4.83 16.72 -31.90
C ASN A 84 6.28 17.00 -32.34
N ARG A 85 7.13 15.96 -32.43
CA ARG A 85 8.58 16.08 -32.68
C ARG A 85 9.27 17.03 -31.68
N THR A 86 8.83 17.00 -30.42
CA THR A 86 9.39 17.76 -29.31
C THR A 86 10.22 16.88 -28.39
N ASN A 87 10.98 17.49 -27.47
CA ASN A 87 11.75 16.77 -26.45
C ASN A 87 11.58 17.46 -25.09
N VAL A 88 10.40 17.28 -24.50
CA VAL A 88 10.11 17.73 -23.14
C VAL A 88 10.73 16.74 -22.15
N GLY A 89 11.53 17.24 -21.20
CA GLY A 89 12.18 16.43 -20.18
C GLY A 89 11.19 15.83 -19.16
N GLY A 90 11.57 14.71 -18.57
CA GLY A 90 10.74 14.00 -17.57
C GLY A 90 9.76 12.98 -18.17
N CYS A 91 9.88 12.70 -19.46
CA CYS A 91 9.03 11.76 -20.19
C CYS A 91 9.84 10.56 -20.66
N ASP A 92 9.20 9.42 -20.78
CA ASP A 92 9.86 8.18 -21.18
C ASP A 92 10.12 8.18 -22.69
N ALA A 93 11.32 7.80 -23.11
CA ALA A 93 11.61 7.64 -24.53
C ALA A 93 10.82 6.44 -25.10
N ILE A 94 10.08 6.68 -26.18
CA ILE A 94 9.31 5.66 -26.89
C ILE A 94 10.02 5.31 -28.19
N SER A 95 10.51 4.09 -28.29
CA SER A 95 11.25 3.59 -29.46
C SER A 95 10.58 2.39 -30.12
N ASP A 96 9.64 1.73 -29.44
CA ASP A 96 8.98 0.52 -29.92
C ASP A 96 7.46 0.69 -29.85
N ILE A 97 6.85 1.05 -30.98
CA ILE A 97 5.39 1.18 -31.11
C ILE A 97 4.90 0.03 -31.97
N LYS A 98 4.04 -0.82 -31.40
CA LYS A 98 3.45 -1.94 -32.12
C LYS A 98 2.17 -1.50 -32.83
N VAL A 99 1.88 -2.09 -33.97
CA VAL A 99 0.59 -1.89 -34.65
C VAL A 99 -0.45 -2.78 -33.99
N CYS A 100 -1.70 -2.30 -33.95
CA CYS A 100 -2.85 -2.99 -33.37
C CYS A 100 -3.21 -4.36 -33.99
N ASP A 101 -2.65 -4.72 -35.15
CA ASP A 101 -2.82 -6.05 -35.75
C ASP A 101 -2.15 -7.16 -34.92
N GLN A 102 -1.09 -6.81 -34.18
CA GLN A 102 -0.33 -7.75 -33.37
C GLN A 102 -1.18 -8.08 -32.14
N VAL A 103 -1.49 -9.37 -31.97
CA VAL A 103 -2.27 -9.85 -30.82
C VAL A 103 -1.53 -9.49 -29.53
N PHE A 104 -2.21 -8.74 -28.67
CA PHE A 104 -1.71 -8.35 -27.37
C PHE A 104 -2.85 -8.43 -26.36
N ASP A 105 -2.62 -9.22 -25.32
CA ASP A 105 -3.49 -9.29 -24.14
C ASP A 105 -2.71 -8.73 -22.95
N ALA A 106 -3.20 -7.60 -22.44
CA ALA A 106 -2.61 -6.91 -21.31
C ALA A 106 -2.55 -7.79 -20.06
N THR A 107 -3.53 -8.70 -19.88
CA THR A 107 -3.62 -9.55 -18.69
C THR A 107 -2.53 -10.62 -18.70
N SER A 108 -2.44 -11.43 -19.77
CA SER A 108 -1.41 -12.45 -19.88
C SER A 108 0.01 -11.86 -19.92
N TRP A 109 0.17 -10.70 -20.57
CA TRP A 109 1.43 -9.97 -20.56
C TRP A 109 1.82 -9.54 -19.14
N ALA A 110 0.92 -8.89 -18.39
CA ALA A 110 1.18 -8.45 -17.02
C ALA A 110 1.46 -9.63 -16.08
N MET A 111 0.69 -10.73 -16.17
CA MET A 111 0.91 -11.93 -15.37
C MET A 111 2.25 -12.64 -15.66
N GLY A 112 2.82 -12.42 -16.85
CA GLY A 112 4.14 -12.90 -17.22
C GLY A 112 5.28 -12.08 -16.61
N LEU A 113 5.00 -10.87 -16.13
CA LEU A 113 5.96 -10.02 -15.46
C LEU A 113 6.05 -10.39 -13.97
N LYS A 114 7.20 -10.03 -13.38
CA LYS A 114 7.47 -10.20 -11.96
C LYS A 114 7.94 -8.87 -11.38
N PRO A 115 7.65 -8.57 -10.11
CA PRO A 115 8.05 -7.29 -9.51
C PRO A 115 9.55 -7.02 -9.58
N ASN A 116 10.38 -8.06 -9.50
CA ASN A 116 11.84 -7.97 -9.59
C ASN A 116 12.36 -7.57 -10.99
N ILE A 117 11.53 -7.62 -12.03
CA ILE A 117 11.88 -7.16 -13.39
C ILE A 117 11.84 -5.62 -13.45
N GLY A 118 11.13 -4.97 -12.52
CA GLY A 118 10.96 -3.52 -12.50
C GLY A 118 9.88 -3.02 -13.47
N PRO A 119 9.86 -1.70 -13.75
CA PRO A 119 8.82 -1.08 -14.57
C PRO A 119 8.89 -1.56 -16.02
N ASN A 120 7.72 -1.90 -16.58
CA ASN A 120 7.60 -2.31 -17.98
C ASN A 120 6.45 -1.59 -18.66
N LYS A 121 6.55 -1.36 -19.97
CA LYS A 121 5.56 -0.63 -20.75
C LYS A 121 5.45 -1.20 -22.15
N ASN A 122 4.26 -1.13 -22.71
CA ASN A 122 3.99 -1.47 -24.09
C ASN A 122 3.04 -0.42 -24.69
N VAL A 123 3.39 0.07 -25.88
CA VAL A 123 2.65 1.11 -26.59
C VAL A 123 2.21 0.57 -27.93
N ARG A 124 0.92 0.71 -28.23
CA ARG A 124 0.32 0.25 -29.48
C ARG A 124 -0.40 1.38 -30.19
N LEU A 125 -0.24 1.48 -31.50
CA LEU A 125 -1.01 2.39 -32.35
C LEU A 125 -2.31 1.70 -32.78
N LEU A 126 -3.45 2.29 -32.45
CA LEU A 126 -4.79 1.75 -32.74
C LEU A 126 -5.39 2.29 -34.03
N GLY A 127 -4.92 3.45 -34.52
CA GLY A 127 -5.43 4.11 -35.74
C GLY A 127 -5.69 3.15 -36.92
N PRO A 128 -4.70 2.34 -37.35
CA PRO A 128 -4.87 1.43 -38.48
C PRO A 128 -6.01 0.40 -38.34
N CYS A 129 -6.39 0.00 -37.12
CA CYS A 129 -7.40 -1.03 -36.90
C CYS A 129 -8.80 -0.48 -36.61
N ILE A 130 -8.91 0.81 -36.29
CA ILE A 130 -10.23 1.45 -36.08
C ILE A 130 -10.78 2.09 -37.36
N SER A 131 -9.91 2.51 -38.27
CA SER A 131 -10.29 3.28 -39.47
C SER A 131 -10.65 2.42 -40.69
N GLY A 132 -10.60 1.08 -40.58
CA GLY A 132 -10.81 0.19 -41.73
C GLY A 132 -9.77 0.33 -42.85
N ASN A 133 -8.65 1.01 -42.58
CA ASN A 133 -7.57 1.22 -43.53
C ASN A 133 -6.53 0.11 -43.37
N SER A 134 -6.85 -1.10 -43.84
CA SER A 134 -5.81 -2.06 -44.18
C SER A 134 -5.14 -1.56 -45.46
N SER A 135 -3.99 -0.89 -45.33
CA SER A 135 -3.17 -0.57 -46.49
C SER A 135 -2.57 -1.86 -47.05
N LEU A 136 -3.34 -2.50 -47.94
CA LEU A 136 -2.81 -3.49 -48.87
C LEU A 136 -1.82 -2.76 -49.78
N GLY A 137 -0.55 -2.77 -49.34
CA GLY A 137 0.64 -2.53 -50.14
C GLY A 137 0.72 -1.16 -50.81
N MET A 138 1.22 -0.15 -50.10
CA MET A 138 2.21 0.80 -50.63
C MET A 138 3.03 1.30 -49.43
N GLY A 139 4.32 1.00 -49.40
CA GLY A 139 5.21 1.53 -48.37
C GLY A 139 5.32 3.05 -48.53
N GLU A 140 5.03 3.80 -47.47
CA GLU A 140 5.46 5.16 -47.14
C GLU A 140 4.90 5.57 -45.76
N ALA A 141 5.45 6.66 -45.21
CA ALA A 141 5.29 7.27 -43.89
C ALA A 141 4.36 6.57 -42.86
N VAL A 142 4.98 6.12 -41.76
CA VAL A 142 4.29 5.67 -40.54
C VAL A 142 3.51 6.86 -39.97
N ASN A 143 2.19 6.85 -40.18
CA ASN A 143 1.18 7.66 -39.48
C ASN A 143 0.90 9.07 -40.09
N GLU A 144 -0.03 9.12 -41.05
CA GLU A 144 -0.60 10.36 -41.62
C GLU A 144 -1.96 10.74 -40.98
N ASP A 145 -2.43 9.94 -40.02
CA ASP A 145 -3.69 10.22 -39.33
C ASP A 145 -3.52 11.44 -38.41
N PRO A 146 -4.28 12.55 -38.60
CA PRO A 146 -4.14 13.77 -37.81
C PRO A 146 -4.65 13.61 -36.36
N ASN A 147 -5.20 12.45 -36.02
CA ASN A 147 -5.74 12.14 -34.70
C ASN A 147 -5.43 10.68 -34.34
N PRO A 148 -4.14 10.34 -34.10
CA PRO A 148 -3.75 8.98 -33.79
C PRO A 148 -4.24 8.60 -32.39
N VAL A 149 -4.74 7.37 -32.26
CA VAL A 149 -5.12 6.79 -30.97
C VAL A 149 -4.09 5.75 -30.58
N TYR A 150 -3.59 5.83 -29.37
CA TYR A 150 -2.62 4.90 -28.79
C TYR A 150 -3.25 4.13 -27.64
N GLN A 151 -2.81 2.90 -27.45
CA GLN A 151 -3.05 2.12 -26.25
C GLN A 151 -1.72 2.03 -25.51
N VAL A 152 -1.72 2.41 -24.24
CA VAL A 152 -0.55 2.41 -23.38
C VAL A 152 -0.83 1.47 -22.22
N THR A 153 -0.11 0.36 -22.19
CA THR A 153 -0.07 -0.54 -21.04
C THR A 153 1.20 -0.30 -20.25
N ALA A 154 1.05 0.03 -18.97
CA ALA A 154 2.14 0.22 -18.04
C ALA A 154 2.01 -0.78 -16.89
N TYR A 155 3.13 -1.39 -16.51
CA TYR A 155 3.25 -2.31 -15.38
C TYR A 155 4.30 -1.79 -14.42
N ASN A 156 3.98 -1.78 -13.12
CA ASN A 156 4.95 -1.45 -12.09
C ASN A 156 4.59 -2.10 -10.75
N ALA A 157 5.56 -2.16 -9.85
CA ALA A 157 5.40 -2.70 -8.52
C ALA A 157 5.72 -1.67 -7.43
N ASP A 158 5.37 -1.97 -6.18
CA ASP A 158 5.73 -1.14 -5.03
C ASP A 158 7.18 -1.36 -4.55
N GLY A 159 7.83 -2.44 -4.98
CA GLY A 159 9.20 -2.81 -4.64
C GLY A 159 9.85 -3.76 -5.65
N VAL A 160 11.08 -4.19 -5.36
CA VAL A 160 11.89 -5.08 -6.22
C VAL A 160 11.86 -6.56 -5.78
N ASP A 161 11.20 -6.85 -4.66
CA ASP A 161 11.11 -8.20 -4.10
C ASP A 161 10.03 -9.01 -4.83
N SER A 162 10.15 -10.33 -4.86
CA SER A 162 9.16 -11.20 -5.55
C SER A 162 7.74 -11.11 -5.00
N ASP A 163 7.61 -10.67 -3.74
CA ASP A 163 6.36 -10.63 -2.99
C ASP A 163 5.78 -9.21 -2.89
N ALA A 164 6.41 -8.25 -3.60
CA ALA A 164 5.91 -6.90 -3.76
C ALA A 164 4.54 -6.90 -4.44
N ALA A 165 3.69 -5.93 -4.09
CA ALA A 165 2.46 -5.74 -4.82
C ALA A 165 2.77 -5.16 -6.19
N ASP A 166 2.09 -5.67 -7.21
CA ASP A 166 2.18 -5.22 -8.59
C ASP A 166 0.83 -4.68 -9.09
N ALA A 167 0.91 -3.85 -10.12
CA ALA A 167 -0.24 -3.33 -10.81
C ALA A 167 0.08 -3.12 -12.29
N ALA A 168 -0.91 -3.38 -13.14
CA ALA A 168 -0.90 -3.01 -14.53
C ALA A 168 -2.06 -2.06 -14.82
N VAL A 169 -1.79 -1.00 -15.58
CA VAL A 169 -2.77 -0.02 -16.02
C VAL A 169 -2.74 0.00 -17.54
N ASP A 170 -3.91 -0.11 -18.16
CA ASP A 170 -4.11 0.01 -19.60
C ASP A 170 -4.94 1.27 -19.87
N THR A 171 -4.38 2.20 -20.65
CA THR A 171 -5.04 3.45 -21.02
C THR A 171 -5.14 3.58 -22.53
N ILE A 172 -6.21 4.22 -22.99
CA ILE A 172 -6.32 4.71 -24.37
C ILE A 172 -5.97 6.18 -24.34
N PHE A 173 -4.93 6.54 -25.07
CA PHE A 173 -4.39 7.88 -25.13
C PHE A 173 -4.58 8.49 -26.51
N ARG A 174 -4.97 9.76 -26.54
CA ARG A 174 -5.06 10.59 -27.73
C ARG A 174 -4.33 11.90 -27.42
N PRO A 175 -3.21 12.20 -28.11
CA PRO A 175 -2.46 13.43 -27.92
C PRO A 175 -3.22 14.67 -28.39
#